data_AF-A0A8H2VB18-F1
#
_entry.id   AF-A0A8H2VB18-F1
#
_cell.length_a   1.000
_cell.length_b   1.000
_cell.length_c   1.000
_cell.angle_alpha   90.00
_cell.angle_beta   90.00
_cell.angle_gamma   90.00
#
_symmetry.space_group_name_H-M   'P 1'
#
loop_
_entity.id
_entity.type
_entity.pdbx_description
1 polymer ?
#
loop_
_entity_poly.entity_id
_entity_poly.type
_entity_poly.pdbx_seq_one_letter_code
_entity_poly.pdbx_strand_id
1 'polypeptide(L)'
;MGYETLYNEFHANENVQAFIPLAQQPRYGIMATVLALLFLFGAVMTACSKKSIVPKFLIFTFLSVFGSILFAIAAIFVSDAFGVYV
;
A
#
# COMPACT_ATOMS: atom_id res chain seq x y z
N MET A 1 29.42 25.23 -3.93
CA MET A 1 28.80 24.87 -5.23
C MET A 1 28.17 26.14 -5.81
N GLY A 2 28.51 26.50 -7.04
CA GLY A 2 27.92 27.66 -7.71
C GLY A 2 26.57 27.31 -8.36
N TYR A 3 25.71 28.30 -8.54
CA TYR A 3 24.41 28.14 -9.20
C TYR A 3 24.54 27.48 -10.58
N GLU A 4 25.54 27.91 -11.37
CA GLU A 4 25.83 27.37 -12.70
C GLU A 4 26.10 25.85 -12.69
N THR A 5 26.83 25.37 -11.69
CA THR A 5 27.14 23.94 -11.55
C THR A 5 25.88 23.12 -11.26
N LEU A 6 25.03 23.62 -10.35
CA LEU A 6 23.76 22.99 -9.98
C LEU A 6 22.75 23.01 -11.13
N TYR A 7 22.72 24.10 -11.92
CA TYR A 7 21.85 24.25 -13.07
C TYR A 7 22.22 23.26 -14.19
N ASN A 8 23.51 23.17 -14.51
CA ASN A 8 24.01 22.23 -15.51
C ASN A 8 23.79 20.78 -15.08
N GLU A 9 24.00 20.44 -13.81
CA GLU A 9 23.70 19.10 -13.27
C GLU A 9 22.20 18.79 -13.30
N PHE A 10 21.34 19.73 -12.93
CA PHE A 10 19.88 19.52 -12.94
C PHE A 10 19.35 19.27 -14.36
N HIS A 11 19.89 19.96 -15.37
CA HIS A 11 19.47 19.80 -16.77
C HIS A 11 20.14 18.62 -17.49
N ALA A 12 21.26 18.12 -16.98
CA ALA A 12 21.92 16.92 -17.48
C ALA A 12 21.27 15.63 -16.96
N ASN A 13 20.49 15.69 -15.87
CA ASN A 13 19.83 14.54 -15.29
C ASN A 13 18.47 14.24 -15.93
N GLU A 14 18.12 12.95 -15.98
CA GLU A 14 16.80 12.52 -16.46
C GLU A 14 15.68 13.02 -15.54
N ASN A 15 14.53 13.35 -16.14
CA ASN A 15 13.34 13.73 -15.39
C ASN A 15 12.93 12.61 -14.44
N VAL A 16 12.54 12.98 -13.21
CA VAL A 16 12.03 12.02 -12.21
C VAL A 16 10.79 11.34 -12.77
N GLN A 17 10.92 10.05 -13.12
CA GLN A 17 9.77 9.22 -13.46
C GLN A 17 9.11 8.74 -12.17
N ALA A 18 7.80 8.98 -12.07
CA ALA A 18 7.02 8.44 -10.97
C ALA A 18 7.01 6.91 -11.02
N PHE A 19 7.22 6.26 -9.87
CA PHE A 19 7.19 4.80 -9.76
C PHE A 19 5.83 4.23 -10.18
N ILE A 20 4.73 4.91 -9.82
CA ILE A 20 3.37 4.61 -10.29
C ILE A 20 2.72 5.92 -10.73
N PRO A 21 2.18 6.01 -11.97
CA PRO A 21 1.49 7.21 -12.44
C PRO A 21 0.23 7.49 -11.61
N LEU A 22 0.02 8.76 -11.23
CA LEU A 22 -1.16 9.20 -10.46
C LEU A 22 -2.48 8.79 -11.10
N ALA A 23 -2.57 8.81 -12.43
CA ALA A 23 -3.78 8.40 -13.16
C ALA A 23 -4.18 6.92 -12.91
N GLN A 24 -3.24 6.07 -12.50
CA GLN A 24 -3.46 4.66 -12.26
C GLN A 24 -3.63 4.32 -10.77
N GLN A 25 -3.10 5.15 -9.87
CA GLN A 25 -3.18 4.95 -8.42
C GLN A 25 -4.60 4.70 -7.89
N PRO A 26 -5.68 5.39 -8.33
CA PRO A 26 -7.04 5.09 -7.86
C PRO A 26 -7.48 3.65 -8.13
N ARG A 27 -7.12 3.10 -9.30
CA ARG A 27 -7.46 1.73 -9.67
C ARG A 27 -6.75 0.72 -8.76
N TYR A 28 -5.44 0.94 -8.53
CA TYR A 28 -4.66 0.09 -7.64
C TYR A 28 -5.11 0.23 -6.17
N GLY A 29 -5.47 1.43 -5.72
CA GLY A 29 -6.00 1.69 -4.40
C GLY A 29 -7.30 0.93 -4.14
N ILE A 30 -8.25 0.95 -5.09
CA ILE A 30 -9.50 0.18 -4.99
C ILE A 30 -9.21 -1.33 -4.93
N MET A 31 -8.36 -1.85 -5.83
CA MET A 31 -8.02 -3.28 -5.83
C MET A 31 -7.35 -3.72 -4.52
N ALA A 32 -6.39 -2.94 -4.03
CA ALA A 32 -5.71 -3.20 -2.76
C ALA A 32 -6.70 -3.13 -1.58
N THR A 33 -7.66 -2.20 -1.60
CA THR A 33 -8.70 -2.08 -0.57
C THR A 33 -9.58 -3.32 -0.52
N VAL A 34 -10.05 -3.79 -1.68
CA VAL A 34 -10.89 -5.01 -1.76
C VAL A 34 -10.14 -6.23 -1.24
N LEU A 35 -8.88 -6.40 -1.64
CA LEU A 35 -8.05 -7.50 -1.13
C LEU A 35 -7.80 -7.38 0.37
N ALA A 36 -7.46 -6.19 0.87
CA ALA A 36 -7.26 -5.95 2.29
C ALA A 36 -8.50 -6.34 3.11
N LEU A 37 -9.69 -5.94 2.65
CA LEU A 37 -10.96 -6.30 3.29
C LEU A 37 -11.17 -7.81 3.34
N LEU A 38 -10.89 -8.54 2.26
CA LEU A 38 -11.01 -10.01 2.25
C LEU A 38 -10.09 -10.67 3.27
N PHE A 39 -8.83 -10.24 3.34
CA PHE A 39 -7.85 -10.78 4.29
C PHE A 39 -8.22 -10.45 5.73
N LEU A 40 -8.57 -9.20 6.01
CA LEU A 40 -8.96 -8.76 7.36
C LEU A 40 -10.26 -9.41 7.82
N PHE A 41 -11.25 -9.56 6.92
CA PHE A 41 -12.48 -10.28 7.21
C PHE A 41 -12.20 -11.76 7.52
N GLY A 42 -11.34 -12.41 6.72
CA GLY A 42 -10.87 -13.76 6.99
C GLY A 42 -10.15 -13.90 8.34
N ALA A 43 -9.35 -12.89 8.73
CA ALA A 43 -8.69 -12.85 10.02
C ALA A 43 -9.74 -12.80 11.16
N VAL A 44 -10.71 -11.90 11.08
CA VAL A 44 -11.80 -11.78 12.08
C VAL A 44 -12.59 -13.08 12.18
N MET A 45 -12.96 -13.69 11.05
CA MET A 45 -13.67 -14.97 11.05
C MET A 45 -12.84 -16.10 11.67
N THR A 46 -11.53 -16.11 11.41
CA THR A 46 -10.61 -17.06 12.05
C THR A 46 -10.55 -16.84 13.57
N ALA A 47 -10.51 -15.58 14.01
CA ALA A 47 -10.53 -15.20 15.42
C ALA A 47 -11.85 -15.59 16.12
N CYS A 48 -12.97 -15.61 15.41
CA CYS A 48 -14.26 -16.07 15.94
C CYS A 48 -14.45 -17.59 15.87
N SER A 49 -13.55 -18.32 15.19
CA SER A 49 -13.68 -19.77 15.04
C SER A 49 -13.44 -20.54 16.34
N LYS A 50 -14.10 -21.70 16.46
CA LYS A 50 -13.95 -22.66 17.56
C LYS A 50 -12.73 -23.59 17.40
N LYS A 51 -11.80 -23.29 16.49
CA LYS A 51 -10.58 -24.09 16.26
C LYS A 51 -9.64 -24.01 17.47
N SER A 52 -8.74 -24.99 17.60
CA SER A 52 -7.69 -24.96 18.62
C SER A 52 -6.78 -23.74 18.47
N ILE A 53 -6.22 -23.29 19.60
CA ILE A 53 -5.58 -21.97 19.69
C ILE A 53 -4.36 -21.83 18.77
N VAL A 54 -3.56 -22.88 18.60
CA VAL A 54 -2.32 -22.86 17.82
C VAL A 54 -2.57 -22.67 16.31
N PRO A 55 -3.37 -23.51 15.61
CA PRO A 55 -3.64 -23.27 14.19
C PRO A 55 -4.45 -22.00 13.97
N LYS A 56 -5.33 -21.63 14.91
CA LYS A 56 -6.07 -20.37 14.88
C LYS A 56 -5.14 -19.17 14.91
N PHE A 57 -4.16 -19.16 15.81
CA PHE A 57 -3.17 -18.10 15.93
C PHE A 57 -2.34 -17.97 14.66
N LEU A 58 -1.80 -19.08 14.12
CA LEU A 58 -1.00 -19.05 12.90
C LEU A 58 -1.77 -18.50 11.69
N ILE A 59 -3.00 -18.97 11.47
CA ILE A 59 -3.84 -18.53 10.35
C ILE A 59 -4.23 -17.05 10.54
N PHE A 60 -4.62 -16.67 11.76
CA PHE A 60 -4.95 -15.28 12.09
C PHE A 60 -3.77 -14.35 11.83
N THR A 61 -2.59 -14.65 12.36
CA THR A 61 -1.39 -13.83 12.18
C THR A 61 -1.04 -13.68 10.71
N PHE A 62 -1.10 -14.76 9.93
CA PHE A 62 -0.86 -14.69 8.49
C PHE A 62 -1.86 -13.76 7.79
N LEU A 63 -3.16 -13.97 7.99
CA LEU A 63 -4.21 -13.13 7.38
C LEU A 63 -4.08 -11.66 7.80
N SER A 64 -3.76 -11.38 9.06
CA SER A 64 -3.59 -10.03 9.59
C SER A 64 -2.37 -9.33 9.00
N VAL A 65 -1.23 -10.01 8.86
CA VAL A 65 -0.02 -9.41 8.27
C VAL A 65 -0.27 -9.00 6.82
N PHE A 66 -0.79 -9.91 5.99
CA PHE A 66 -1.07 -9.60 4.58
C PHE A 66 -2.18 -8.56 4.44
N GLY A 67 -3.25 -8.66 5.23
CA GLY A 67 -4.33 -7.68 5.24
C GLY A 67 -3.84 -6.28 5.63
N SER A 68 -2.94 -6.16 6.61
CA SER A 68 -2.38 -4.88 7.05
C SER A 68 -1.47 -4.25 6.00
N ILE A 69 -0.61 -5.02 5.34
CA ILE A 69 0.26 -4.52 4.26
C ILE A 69 -0.59 -4.00 3.09
N LEU A 70 -1.59 -4.77 2.66
CA LEU A 70 -2.50 -4.37 1.59
C LEU A 70 -3.30 -3.13 1.96
N PHE A 71 -3.75 -3.03 3.21
CA PHE A 71 -4.47 -1.86 3.70
C PHE A 71 -3.58 -0.60 3.70
N ALA A 72 -2.31 -0.71 4.10
CA ALA A 72 -1.39 0.42 4.07
C ALA A 72 -1.14 0.91 2.63
N ILE A 73 -0.90 0.00 1.68
CA ILE A 73 -0.74 0.34 0.26
C ILE A 73 -2.01 1.00 -0.29
N ALA A 74 -3.17 0.44 0.05
CA ALA A 74 -4.45 1.01 -0.33
C ALA A 74 -4.63 2.43 0.21
N ALA A 75 -4.31 2.66 1.49
CA ALA A 75 -4.42 3.97 2.12
C ALA A 75 -3.54 5.02 1.43
N ILE A 76 -2.31 4.67 1.05
CA ILE A 76 -1.41 5.57 0.30
C ILE A 76 -2.03 5.95 -1.04
N PHE A 77 -2.38 4.96 -1.87
CA PHE A 77 -2.92 5.23 -3.22
C PHE A 77 -4.27 5.93 -3.21
N VAL A 78 -5.10 5.67 -2.20
CA VAL A 78 -6.39 6.36 -2.02
C VAL A 78 -6.17 7.78 -1.53
N SER A 79 -5.22 8.02 -0.62
CA SER A 79 -4.85 9.38 -0.15
C SER A 79 -4.35 10.24 -1.30
N ASP A 80 -3.48 9.69 -2.15
CA ASP A 80 -2.98 10.37 -3.35
C ASP A 80 -4.11 10.63 -4.36
N ALA A 81 -5.02 9.66 -4.53
CA ALA A 81 -6.19 9.82 -5.41
C ALA A 81 -7.16 10.91 -4.95
N PHE A 82 -7.26 11.16 -3.64
CA PHE A 82 -8.04 12.27 -3.09
C PHE A 82 -7.30 13.62 -3.10
N GLY A 83 -6.06 13.66 -3.60
CA GLY A 83 -5.28 14.89 -3.72
C GLY A 83 -4.73 15.41 -2.40
N VAL A 84 -4.67 14.56 -1.37
CA VAL A 84 -3.99 14.90 -0.10
C VAL A 84 -2.48 14.83 -0.28
N TYR A 85 -2.00 13.95 -1.17
CA TYR A 85 -0.61 13.67 -1.51
C TYR A 85 0.27 13.35 -0.30
N VAL A 86 0.75 12.11 -0.20
CA VAL A 86 1.71 11.70 0.84
C VAL A 86 3.14 11.81 0.34
#